data_AF-A0A7C8AEA6-F1
#
_entry.id   AF-A0A7C8AEA6-F1
#
_cell.length_a   1.000
_cell.length_b   1.000
_cell.length_c   1.000
_cell.angle_alpha   90.00
_cell.angle_beta   90.00
_cell.angle_gamma   90.00
#
_symmetry.space_group_name_H-M   'P 1'
#
loop_
_entity.id
_entity.type
_entity.pdbx_description
1 polymer ?
#
loop_
_entity_poly.entity_id
_entity_poly.type
_entity_poly.pdbx_seq_one_letter_code
_entity_poly.pdbx_strand_id
1 'polypeptide(L)'
;MDNELNISQDQNTEKLKEIPKWTRKYAQNRTLTIIVLMAMIMLFSMLFAGGMAFLLVLATAGFRKGNMVLVCVGIAASVAVLAAMLIFLIITLKKFGGKNRGMLDQMIDQRIYGKEGTVSVPVPKSSKKKMCLEIVTAVIFFICFFGTWNLAVKGYIAYKYLQPVSALYFVPYMFCGWYFFQSPRIGPIYLLHPMLFAIHAILIVAGVPMFFTTENFCIFSVCLPYIGYGFLAYVIGHIYNRYALKKLKGISHFQGEAADGD
;
A
#
# COMPACT_ATOMS: atom_id res chain seq x y z
N MET A 1 -50.14 -13.96 -20.82
CA MET A 1 -49.25 -14.83 -20.01
C MET A 1 -47.87 -14.96 -20.64
N ASP A 2 -47.76 -15.32 -21.92
CA ASP A 2 -46.45 -15.54 -22.57
C ASP A 2 -45.54 -14.29 -22.65
N ASN A 3 -46.13 -13.08 -22.67
CA ASN A 3 -45.36 -11.84 -22.74
C ASN A 3 -44.68 -11.47 -21.41
N GLU A 4 -45.26 -11.83 -20.26
CA GLU A 4 -44.67 -11.55 -18.94
C GLU A 4 -43.52 -12.51 -18.60
N LEU A 5 -43.63 -13.78 -19.01
CA LEU A 5 -42.57 -14.79 -18.88
C LEU A 5 -41.32 -14.38 -19.67
N ASN A 6 -41.49 -13.98 -20.94
CA ASN A 6 -40.37 -13.52 -21.78
C ASN A 6 -39.67 -12.27 -21.21
N ILE A 7 -40.43 -11.31 -20.65
CA ILE A 7 -39.86 -10.11 -20.02
C ILE A 7 -39.06 -10.47 -18.76
N SER A 8 -39.54 -11.39 -17.93
CA SER A 8 -38.80 -11.83 -16.74
C SER A 8 -37.50 -12.58 -17.06
N GLN A 9 -37.50 -13.39 -18.13
CA GLN A 9 -36.36 -14.19 -18.54
C GLN A 9 -35.26 -13.35 -19.19
N ASP A 10 -35.63 -12.33 -19.97
CA ASP A 10 -34.69 -11.37 -20.55
C ASP A 10 -34.04 -10.48 -19.46
N GLN A 11 -34.83 -10.00 -18.50
CA GLN A 11 -34.31 -9.25 -17.34
C GLN A 11 -33.35 -10.07 -16.47
N ASN A 12 -33.60 -11.37 -16.28
CA ASN A 12 -32.70 -12.25 -15.54
C ASN A 12 -31.40 -12.48 -16.32
N THR A 13 -31.48 -12.63 -17.64
CA THR A 13 -30.31 -12.80 -18.52
C THR A 13 -29.42 -11.54 -18.53
N GLU A 14 -30.00 -10.34 -18.54
CA GLU A 14 -29.25 -9.09 -18.40
C GLU A 14 -28.54 -8.95 -17.04
N LYS A 15 -29.21 -9.33 -15.94
CA LYS A 15 -28.60 -9.33 -14.60
C LYS A 15 -27.42 -10.29 -14.50
N LEU A 16 -27.49 -11.47 -15.14
CA LEU A 16 -26.39 -12.43 -15.16
C LEU A 16 -25.15 -11.90 -15.90
N LYS A 17 -25.32 -11.07 -16.93
CA LYS A 17 -24.20 -10.39 -17.62
C LYS A 17 -23.44 -9.42 -16.70
N GLU A 18 -24.02 -9.01 -15.57
CA GLU A 18 -23.33 -8.16 -14.59
C GLU A 18 -22.38 -8.93 -13.65
N ILE A 19 -22.49 -10.27 -13.55
CA ILE A 19 -21.66 -11.07 -12.63
C ILE A 19 -20.16 -10.82 -12.86
N PRO A 20 -19.60 -10.90 -14.08
CA PRO A 20 -18.16 -10.67 -14.29
C PRO A 20 -17.71 -9.27 -13.88
N LYS A 21 -18.57 -8.26 -14.11
CA LYS A 21 -18.32 -6.86 -13.75
C LYS A 21 -18.23 -6.68 -12.25
N TRP A 22 -19.18 -7.23 -11.49
CA TRP A 22 -19.18 -7.13 -10.03
C TRP A 22 -18.11 -8.01 -9.39
N THR A 23 -17.81 -9.19 -9.95
CA THR A 23 -16.70 -10.06 -9.51
C THR A 23 -15.37 -9.35 -9.65
N ARG A 24 -15.12 -8.70 -10.79
CA ARG A 24 -13.93 -7.88 -11.00
C ARG A 24 -13.85 -6.74 -9.99
N LYS A 25 -14.94 -5.98 -9.80
CA LYS A 25 -14.99 -4.87 -8.83
C LYS A 25 -14.73 -5.34 -7.40
N TYR A 26 -15.31 -6.47 -6.98
CA TYR A 26 -15.08 -7.04 -5.67
C TYR A 26 -13.61 -7.42 -5.48
N ALA A 27 -13.04 -8.16 -6.43
CA ALA A 27 -11.67 -8.63 -6.35
C ALA A 27 -10.63 -7.49 -6.37
N GLN A 28 -10.84 -6.48 -7.21
CA GLN A 28 -9.97 -5.29 -7.32
C GLN A 28 -9.94 -4.41 -6.08
N ASN A 29 -10.94 -4.54 -5.19
CA ASN A 29 -11.09 -3.73 -3.99
C ASN A 29 -10.91 -4.54 -2.70
N ARG A 30 -10.26 -5.71 -2.73
CA ARG A 30 -9.86 -6.47 -1.52
C ARG A 30 -8.74 -5.75 -0.76
N THR A 31 -9.06 -4.59 -0.18
CA THR A 31 -8.10 -3.66 0.44
C THR A 31 -7.54 -4.15 1.78
N LEU A 32 -8.27 -4.99 2.53
CA LEU A 32 -7.81 -5.50 3.84
C LEU A 32 -6.46 -6.23 3.76
N THR A 33 -6.24 -7.05 2.72
CA THR A 33 -4.97 -7.75 2.53
C THR A 33 -3.81 -6.77 2.42
N ILE A 34 -4.01 -5.66 1.70
CA ILE A 34 -3.01 -4.60 1.54
C ILE A 34 -2.80 -3.84 2.86
N ILE A 35 -3.86 -3.51 3.60
CA ILE A 35 -3.77 -2.85 4.90
C ILE A 35 -2.96 -3.70 5.89
N VAL A 36 -3.28 -5.00 5.98
CA VAL A 36 -2.57 -5.92 6.88
C VAL A 36 -1.10 -6.02 6.51
N LEU A 37 -0.79 -6.14 5.21
CA LEU A 37 0.59 -6.19 4.73
C LEU A 37 1.34 -4.88 5.05
N MET A 38 0.71 -3.73 4.80
CA MET A 38 1.30 -2.42 5.14
C MET A 38 1.53 -2.27 6.64
N ALA A 39 0.59 -2.68 7.47
CA ALA A 39 0.73 -2.64 8.93
C ALA A 39 1.87 -3.54 9.40
N MET A 40 1.98 -4.77 8.87
CA MET A 40 3.08 -5.68 9.18
C MET A 40 4.43 -5.10 8.77
N ILE A 41 4.53 -4.53 7.56
CA ILE A 41 5.76 -3.88 7.07
C ILE A 41 6.12 -2.69 7.96
N MET A 42 5.15 -1.84 8.29
CA MET A 42 5.37 -0.65 9.11
C MET A 42 5.84 -1.01 10.52
N LEU A 43 5.20 -2.00 11.16
CA LEU A 43 5.62 -2.48 12.48
C LEU A 43 7.02 -3.08 12.44
N PHE A 44 7.32 -3.91 11.43
CA PHE A 44 8.65 -4.49 11.26
C PHE A 44 9.72 -3.42 11.04
N SER A 45 9.46 -2.45 10.16
CA SER A 45 10.37 -1.33 9.92
C SER A 45 10.57 -0.45 11.15
N MET A 46 9.51 -0.21 11.94
CA MET A 46 9.58 0.58 13.16
C MET A 46 10.41 -0.11 14.25
N LEU A 47 10.20 -1.42 14.46
CA LEU A 47 11.01 -2.22 15.39
C LEU A 47 12.48 -2.22 14.98
N PHE A 48 12.75 -2.38 13.69
CA PHE A 48 14.12 -2.36 13.18
C PHE A 48 14.78 -1.00 13.33
N ALA A 49 14.13 0.08 12.88
CA ALA A 49 14.66 1.43 12.97
C ALA A 49 14.85 1.88 14.43
N GLY A 50 13.88 1.56 15.30
CA GLY A 50 13.96 1.84 16.74
C GLY A 50 15.10 1.07 17.41
N GLY A 51 15.25 -0.22 17.10
CA GLY A 51 16.36 -1.04 17.58
C GLY A 51 17.73 -0.50 17.14
N MET A 52 17.88 -0.17 15.85
CA MET A 52 19.11 0.42 15.32
C MET A 52 19.42 1.79 15.94
N ALA A 53 18.42 2.67 16.06
CA ALA A 53 18.58 3.98 16.69
C ALA A 53 19.02 3.85 18.16
N PHE A 54 18.42 2.92 18.91
CA PHE A 54 18.80 2.64 20.29
C PHE A 54 20.26 2.19 20.41
N LEU A 55 20.70 1.27 19.55
CA LEU A 55 22.10 0.79 19.54
C LEU A 55 23.10 1.89 19.17
N LEU A 56 22.74 2.75 18.21
CA LEU A 56 23.54 3.92 17.83
C LEU A 56 23.64 4.94 18.97
N VAL A 57 22.55 5.21 19.69
CA VAL A 57 22.55 6.09 20.87
C VAL A 57 23.44 5.52 21.97
N LEU A 58 23.38 4.20 22.20
CA LEU A 58 24.19 3.53 23.21
C LEU A 58 25.69 3.59 22.87
N ALA A 59 26.05 3.34 21.61
CA ALA A 59 27.44 3.45 21.13
C ALA A 59 27.97 4.89 21.23
N THR A 60 27.17 5.87 20.81
CA THR A 60 27.56 7.30 20.87
C THR A 60 27.66 7.82 22.30
N ALA A 61 26.77 7.39 23.20
CA ALA A 61 26.86 7.72 24.62
C ALA A 61 28.10 7.11 25.27
N GLY A 62 28.47 5.88 24.91
CA GLY A 62 29.71 5.24 25.34
C GLY A 62 30.94 6.01 24.90
N PHE A 63 30.96 6.42 23.63
CA PHE A 63 32.06 7.19 23.05
C PHE A 63 32.25 8.53 23.77
N ARG A 64 31.16 9.27 24.02
CA ARG A 64 31.19 10.54 24.75
C ARG A 64 31.69 10.40 26.19
N LYS A 65 31.46 9.25 26.83
CA LYS A 65 31.87 8.97 28.21
C LYS A 65 33.25 8.30 28.31
N GLY A 66 33.94 8.05 27.20
CA GLY A 66 35.20 7.30 27.18
C GLY A 66 35.07 5.82 27.55
N ASN A 67 33.83 5.29 27.61
CA ASN A 67 33.59 3.89 27.94
C ASN A 67 33.70 3.02 26.67
N MET A 68 34.92 2.58 26.37
CA MET A 68 35.23 1.78 25.17
C MET A 68 34.48 0.45 25.12
N VAL A 69 34.14 -0.15 26.28
CA VAL A 69 33.37 -1.39 26.33
C VAL A 69 31.96 -1.17 25.77
N LEU A 70 31.29 -0.07 26.18
CA LEU A 70 29.95 0.26 25.71
C LEU A 70 29.93 0.58 24.19
N VAL A 71 31.00 1.19 23.69
CA VAL A 71 31.19 1.44 22.25
C VAL A 71 31.30 0.13 21.47
N CYS A 72 32.18 -0.77 21.89
CA CYS A 72 32.38 -2.06 21.24
C CYS A 72 31.10 -2.90 21.24
N VAL A 73 30.39 -2.95 22.37
CA VAL A 73 29.11 -3.66 22.49
C VAL A 73 28.05 -3.06 21.56
N GLY A 74 27.92 -1.73 21.52
CA GLY A 74 26.96 -1.05 20.65
C GLY A 74 27.23 -1.29 19.15
N ILE A 75 28.50 -1.23 18.74
CA ILE A 75 28.91 -1.50 17.34
C ILE A 75 28.67 -2.97 17.00
N ALA A 76 29.13 -3.91 17.84
CA ALA A 76 28.96 -5.34 17.60
C ALA A 76 27.47 -5.73 17.49
N ALA A 77 26.63 -5.20 18.39
CA ALA A 77 25.19 -5.40 18.34
C ALA A 77 24.56 -4.81 17.05
N SER A 78 25.01 -3.63 16.62
CA SER A 78 24.52 -3.00 15.37
C SER A 78 24.86 -3.86 14.15
N VAL A 79 26.09 -4.38 14.07
CA VAL A 79 26.53 -5.28 13.00
C VAL A 79 25.72 -6.57 13.01
N ALA A 80 25.49 -7.16 14.19
CA ALA A 80 24.68 -8.37 14.32
C ALA A 80 23.23 -8.17 13.86
N VAL A 81 22.60 -7.03 14.22
CA VAL A 81 21.24 -6.69 13.77
C VAL A 81 21.18 -6.47 12.25
N LEU A 82 22.17 -5.79 11.66
CA LEU A 82 22.27 -5.63 10.21
C LEU A 82 22.46 -6.96 9.47
N ALA A 83 23.32 -7.83 9.99
CA ALA A 83 23.53 -9.17 9.43
C ALA A 83 22.26 -10.03 9.52
N ALA A 84 21.57 -10.02 10.66
CA ALA A 84 20.30 -10.70 10.84
C ALA A 84 19.23 -10.18 9.86
N MET A 85 19.18 -8.87 9.62
CA MET A 85 18.26 -8.27 8.64
C MET A 85 18.58 -8.73 7.21
N LEU A 86 19.86 -8.75 6.83
CA LEU A 86 20.29 -9.21 5.51
C LEU A 86 19.90 -10.68 5.30
N ILE A 87 20.15 -11.55 6.29
CA ILE A 87 19.75 -12.96 6.27
C ILE A 87 18.22 -13.09 6.14
N PHE A 88 17.47 -12.33 6.94
CA PHE A 88 16.00 -12.32 6.89
C PHE A 88 15.47 -11.89 5.51
N LEU A 89 16.06 -10.86 4.90
CA LEU A 89 15.71 -10.41 3.55
C LEU A 89 16.03 -11.49 2.50
N ILE A 90 17.20 -12.13 2.58
CA ILE A 90 17.58 -13.23 1.69
C ILE A 90 16.59 -14.39 1.79
N ILE A 91 16.24 -14.81 3.02
CA ILE A 91 15.27 -15.89 3.25
C ILE A 91 13.90 -15.50 2.69
N THR A 92 13.45 -14.27 2.96
CA THR A 92 12.16 -13.75 2.48
C THR A 92 12.11 -13.71 0.96
N LEU A 93 13.16 -13.20 0.30
CA LEU A 93 13.27 -13.15 -1.15
C LEU A 93 13.37 -14.55 -1.78
N LYS A 94 14.04 -15.51 -1.13
CA LYS A 94 14.08 -16.90 -1.61
C LYS A 94 12.71 -17.58 -1.48
N LYS A 95 12.03 -17.39 -0.35
CA LYS A 95 10.75 -18.06 -0.05
C LYS A 95 9.59 -17.47 -0.84
N PHE A 96 9.54 -16.14 -0.96
CA PHE A 96 8.41 -15.39 -1.53
C PHE A 96 8.75 -14.62 -2.81
N GLY A 97 9.97 -14.75 -3.34
CA GLY A 97 10.37 -14.15 -4.62
C GLY A 97 10.18 -15.09 -5.81
N GLY A 98 10.48 -14.57 -7.01
CA GLY A 98 10.46 -15.34 -8.25
C GLY A 98 9.10 -15.98 -8.53
N LYS A 99 9.08 -17.33 -8.62
CA LYS A 99 7.86 -18.13 -8.88
C LYS A 99 6.83 -18.06 -7.75
N ASN A 100 7.25 -17.74 -6.53
CA ASN A 100 6.39 -17.66 -5.34
C ASN A 100 5.93 -16.21 -5.05
N ARG A 101 6.18 -15.27 -5.97
CA ARG A 101 5.77 -13.86 -5.83
C ARG A 101 4.25 -13.77 -5.70
N GLY A 102 3.78 -13.23 -4.57
CA GLY A 102 2.35 -13.10 -4.27
C GLY A 102 1.76 -14.27 -3.46
N MET A 103 2.55 -15.31 -3.13
CA MET A 103 2.09 -16.40 -2.25
C MET A 103 1.68 -15.89 -0.87
N LEU A 104 2.45 -14.95 -0.31
CA LEU A 104 2.12 -14.32 0.97
C LEU A 104 0.80 -13.55 0.89
N ASP A 105 0.59 -12.80 -0.19
CA ASP A 105 -0.68 -12.10 -0.44
C ASP A 105 -1.84 -13.10 -0.51
N GLN A 106 -1.68 -14.22 -1.21
CA GLN A 106 -2.70 -15.26 -1.32
C GLN A 106 -3.01 -15.92 0.02
N MET A 107 -1.99 -16.21 0.84
CA MET A 107 -2.18 -16.78 2.18
C MET A 107 -2.97 -15.83 3.09
N ILE A 108 -2.64 -14.55 3.06
CA ILE A 108 -3.37 -13.53 3.82
C ILE A 108 -4.79 -13.37 3.27
N ASP A 109 -4.94 -13.30 1.95
CA ASP A 109 -6.24 -13.14 1.28
C ASP A 109 -7.17 -14.33 1.57
N GLN A 110 -6.65 -15.56 1.54
CA GLN A 110 -7.40 -16.76 1.91
C GLN A 110 -7.79 -16.75 3.40
N ARG A 111 -6.92 -16.25 4.29
CA ARG A 111 -7.22 -16.15 5.72
C ARG A 111 -8.32 -15.13 6.00
N ILE A 112 -8.32 -14.01 5.28
CA ILE A 112 -9.28 -12.91 5.47
C ILE A 112 -10.60 -13.20 4.74
N TYR A 113 -10.53 -13.60 3.48
CA TYR A 113 -11.67 -13.71 2.56
C TYR A 113 -12.03 -15.15 2.18
N GLY A 114 -11.37 -16.18 2.73
CA GLY A 114 -11.59 -17.58 2.32
C GLY A 114 -13.03 -18.05 2.50
N LYS A 115 -13.76 -17.50 3.48
CA LYS A 115 -15.19 -17.77 3.71
C LYS A 115 -16.12 -17.14 2.65
N GLU A 116 -15.61 -16.21 1.86
CA GLU A 116 -16.36 -15.46 0.83
C GLU A 116 -16.16 -16.03 -0.58
N GLY A 117 -15.38 -17.11 -0.70
CA GLY A 117 -15.03 -17.74 -1.97
C GLY A 117 -13.71 -17.22 -2.56
N THR A 118 -13.16 -18.03 -3.47
CA THR A 118 -11.91 -17.73 -4.16
C THR A 118 -12.22 -16.92 -5.43
N VAL A 119 -11.61 -15.74 -5.53
CA VAL A 119 -11.65 -14.94 -6.75
C VAL A 119 -10.22 -14.57 -7.09
N SER A 120 -9.76 -14.95 -8.28
CA SER A 120 -8.45 -14.59 -8.78
C SER A 120 -8.60 -13.48 -9.81
N VAL A 121 -7.88 -12.36 -9.59
CA VAL A 121 -7.63 -11.38 -10.66
C VAL A 121 -6.37 -11.84 -11.37
N PRO A 122 -6.32 -11.83 -12.71
CA PRO A 122 -5.09 -12.11 -13.43
C PRO A 122 -3.96 -11.21 -12.92
N VAL A 123 -2.92 -11.84 -12.37
CA VAL A 123 -1.71 -11.13 -11.98
C VAL A 123 -1.04 -10.65 -13.27
N PRO A 124 -0.76 -9.34 -13.42
CA PRO A 124 -0.13 -8.85 -14.64
C PRO A 124 1.22 -9.57 -14.82
N LYS A 125 1.44 -10.15 -16.01
CA LYS A 125 2.69 -10.84 -16.31
C LYS A 125 3.86 -9.87 -16.11
N SER A 126 4.70 -10.17 -15.12
CA SER A 126 5.88 -9.37 -14.82
C SER A 126 6.95 -9.66 -15.87
N SER A 127 7.14 -8.77 -16.84
CA SER A 127 8.28 -8.83 -17.75
C SER A 127 9.56 -8.32 -17.06
N LYS A 128 10.74 -8.78 -17.50
CA LYS A 128 12.03 -8.25 -17.00
C LYS A 128 12.10 -6.72 -17.11
N LYS A 129 11.59 -6.16 -18.21
CA LYS A 129 11.52 -4.71 -18.45
C LYS A 129 10.66 -4.00 -17.41
N LYS A 130 9.49 -4.56 -17.08
CA LYS A 130 8.58 -4.00 -16.08
C LYS A 130 9.19 -4.06 -14.67
N MET A 131 9.84 -5.17 -14.32
CA MET A 131 10.56 -5.30 -13.05
C MET A 131 11.71 -4.30 -12.94
N CYS A 132 12.48 -4.09 -14.02
CA CYS A 132 13.52 -3.06 -14.05
C CYS A 132 12.92 -1.66 -13.83
N LEU A 133 11.80 -1.34 -14.50
CA LEU A 133 11.12 -0.06 -14.34
C LEU A 133 10.58 0.14 -12.92
N GLU A 134 10.00 -0.89 -12.29
CA GLU A 134 9.59 -0.87 -10.88
C GLU A 134 10.76 -0.55 -9.95
N ILE A 135 11.91 -1.20 -10.15
CA ILE A 135 13.13 -0.97 -9.34
C ILE A 135 13.65 0.46 -9.55
N VAL A 136 13.80 0.91 -10.80
CA VAL A 136 14.29 2.26 -11.11
C VAL A 136 13.36 3.32 -10.51
N THR A 137 12.04 3.16 -10.65
CA THR A 137 11.07 4.11 -10.09
C THR A 137 11.16 4.14 -8.56
N ALA A 138 11.33 2.98 -7.90
CA ALA A 138 11.52 2.91 -6.46
C ALA A 138 12.83 3.57 -6.01
N VAL A 139 13.94 3.34 -6.72
CA VAL A 139 15.24 3.97 -6.42
C VAL A 139 15.14 5.49 -6.51
N ILE A 140 14.56 6.02 -7.60
CA ILE A 140 14.34 7.47 -7.77
C ILE A 140 13.49 8.01 -6.62
N PHE A 141 12.39 7.34 -6.29
CA PHE A 141 11.53 7.72 -5.17
C PHE A 141 12.31 7.82 -3.85
N PHE A 142 13.12 6.82 -3.50
CA PHE A 142 13.91 6.84 -2.27
C PHE A 142 14.98 7.94 -2.28
N ILE A 143 15.66 8.16 -3.41
CA ILE A 143 16.64 9.26 -3.54
C ILE A 143 15.94 10.60 -3.30
N CYS A 144 14.79 10.84 -3.93
CA CYS A 144 14.03 12.07 -3.73
C CYS A 144 13.53 12.22 -2.29
N PHE A 145 13.04 11.14 -1.68
CA PHE A 145 12.56 11.14 -0.30
C PHE A 145 13.66 11.47 0.70
N PHE A 146 14.78 10.74 0.67
CA PHE A 146 15.91 10.99 1.57
C PHE A 146 16.63 12.31 1.25
N GLY A 147 16.72 12.68 -0.03
CA GLY A 147 17.29 13.96 -0.45
C GLY A 147 16.48 15.15 0.06
N THR A 148 15.15 15.11 -0.11
CA THR A 148 14.23 16.15 0.40
C THR A 148 14.33 16.26 1.93
N TRP A 149 14.35 15.12 2.63
CA TRP A 149 14.56 15.09 4.08
C TRP A 149 15.90 15.71 4.49
N ASN A 150 17.00 15.34 3.82
CA ASN A 150 18.33 15.87 4.13
C ASN A 150 18.41 17.38 3.88
N LEU A 151 17.83 17.87 2.79
CA LEU A 151 17.78 19.29 2.46
C LEU A 151 16.93 20.08 3.46
N ALA A 152 15.81 19.50 3.93
CA ALA A 152 14.96 20.11 4.94
C ALA A 152 15.66 20.21 6.31
N VAL A 153 16.35 19.15 6.75
CA VAL A 153 17.13 19.16 8.02
C VAL A 153 18.27 20.18 7.97
N LYS A 154 18.86 20.42 6.81
CA LYS A 154 19.89 21.46 6.61
C LYS A 154 19.33 22.87 6.40
N GLY A 155 18.00 23.05 6.41
CA GLY A 155 17.34 24.34 6.25
C GLY A 155 17.27 24.87 4.81
N TYR A 156 17.64 24.09 3.80
CA TYR A 156 17.52 24.50 2.38
C TYR A 156 16.07 24.49 1.89
N ILE A 157 15.20 23.69 2.51
CA ILE A 157 13.77 23.64 2.19
C ILE A 157 13.02 24.07 3.44
N ALA A 158 12.28 25.18 3.34
CA ALA A 158 11.38 25.61 4.41
C ALA A 158 10.28 24.55 4.61
N TYR A 159 9.89 24.29 5.87
CA TYR A 159 8.94 23.23 6.21
C TYR A 159 7.59 23.34 5.50
N LYS A 160 7.14 24.56 5.17
CA LYS A 160 5.92 24.80 4.38
C LYS A 160 5.97 24.19 2.97
N TYR A 161 7.17 23.98 2.42
CA TYR A 161 7.35 23.39 1.08
C TYR A 161 7.66 21.90 1.13
N LEU A 162 7.80 21.30 2.31
CA LEU A 162 8.16 19.89 2.44
C LEU A 162 7.11 18.99 1.77
N GLN A 163 5.83 19.20 2.08
CA GLN A 163 4.74 18.41 1.51
C GLN A 163 4.56 18.67 -0.01
N PRO A 164 4.57 19.92 -0.52
CA PRO A 164 4.51 20.18 -1.96
C PRO A 164 5.67 19.56 -2.75
N VAL A 165 6.90 19.67 -2.25
CA VAL A 165 8.07 19.01 -2.86
C VAL A 165 7.91 17.49 -2.81
N SER A 166 7.41 16.96 -1.70
CA SER A 166 7.10 15.53 -1.57
C SER A 166 6.09 15.05 -2.61
N ALA A 167 5.05 15.83 -2.90
CA ALA A 167 4.04 15.45 -3.89
C ALA A 167 4.63 15.20 -5.29
N LEU A 168 5.71 15.90 -5.67
CA LEU A 168 6.36 15.73 -6.96
C LEU A 168 6.92 14.34 -7.22
N TYR A 169 7.26 13.58 -6.17
CA TYR A 169 7.75 12.20 -6.32
C TYR A 169 6.78 11.17 -5.74
N PHE A 170 5.99 11.50 -4.71
CA PHE A 170 4.97 10.60 -4.16
C PHE A 170 3.82 10.35 -5.14
N VAL A 171 3.30 11.40 -5.78
CA VAL A 171 2.14 11.27 -6.68
C VAL A 171 2.48 10.44 -7.92
N PRO A 172 3.58 10.70 -8.66
CA PRO A 172 3.96 9.86 -9.79
C PRO A 172 4.30 8.43 -9.38
N TYR A 173 4.94 8.22 -8.22
CA TYR A 173 5.23 6.88 -7.72
C TYR A 173 3.96 6.08 -7.43
N MET A 174 2.98 6.67 -6.73
CA MET A 174 1.69 6.03 -6.44
C MET A 174 0.88 5.79 -7.71
N PHE A 175 0.89 6.74 -8.65
CA PHE A 175 0.13 6.64 -9.89
C PHE A 175 0.76 5.61 -10.84
N CYS A 176 2.02 5.81 -11.25
CA CYS A 176 2.69 4.94 -12.21
C CYS A 176 3.11 3.60 -11.58
N GLY A 177 3.80 3.68 -10.43
CA GLY A 177 4.39 2.53 -9.76
C GLY A 177 3.37 1.59 -9.12
N TRP A 178 2.38 2.15 -8.42
CA TRP A 178 1.34 1.34 -7.80
C TRP A 178 0.14 1.12 -8.71
N TYR A 179 -0.54 2.16 -9.19
CA TYR A 179 -1.78 1.94 -9.96
C TYR A 179 -1.51 1.33 -11.34
N PHE A 180 -0.68 1.94 -12.20
CA PHE A 180 -0.47 1.43 -13.57
C PHE A 180 0.24 0.08 -13.59
N PHE A 181 1.32 -0.09 -12.82
CA PHE A 181 2.05 -1.35 -12.85
C PHE A 181 1.33 -2.48 -12.11
N GLN A 182 0.43 -2.20 -11.16
CA GLN A 182 -0.36 -3.27 -10.54
C GLN A 182 -1.73 -3.48 -11.17
N SER A 183 -2.18 -2.61 -12.08
CA SER A 183 -3.39 -2.85 -12.86
C SER A 183 -3.30 -4.17 -13.66
N PRO A 184 -4.36 -5.00 -13.70
CA PRO A 184 -5.72 -4.74 -13.21
C PRO A 184 -5.97 -5.18 -11.76
N ARG A 185 -4.96 -5.54 -10.96
CA ARG A 185 -5.12 -6.04 -9.59
C ARG A 185 -5.70 -4.97 -8.64
N ILE A 186 -5.34 -3.72 -8.84
CA ILE A 186 -5.80 -2.58 -8.04
C ILE A 186 -6.96 -1.88 -8.76
N GLY A 187 -8.03 -1.59 -8.03
CA GLY A 187 -9.17 -0.82 -8.52
C GLY A 187 -8.89 0.69 -8.61
N PRO A 188 -9.66 1.43 -9.43
CA PRO A 188 -9.49 2.87 -9.60
C PRO A 188 -9.74 3.69 -8.33
N ILE A 189 -10.44 3.13 -7.32
CA ILE A 189 -10.62 3.77 -6.01
C ILE A 189 -9.29 4.09 -5.35
N TYR A 190 -8.24 3.32 -5.64
CA TYR A 190 -6.91 3.57 -5.12
C TYR A 190 -6.32 4.91 -5.56
N LEU A 191 -6.77 5.46 -6.70
CA LEU A 191 -6.36 6.78 -7.18
C LEU A 191 -6.79 7.92 -6.25
N LEU A 192 -7.76 7.68 -5.35
CA LEU A 192 -8.11 8.65 -4.32
C LEU A 192 -6.90 9.02 -3.45
N HIS A 193 -5.99 8.07 -3.18
CA HIS A 193 -4.82 8.33 -2.36
C HIS A 193 -3.87 9.39 -2.98
N PRO A 194 -3.33 9.21 -4.20
CA PRO A 194 -2.51 10.23 -4.83
C PRO A 194 -3.29 11.53 -5.14
N MET A 195 -4.59 11.45 -5.45
CA MET A 195 -5.41 12.65 -5.68
C MET A 195 -5.52 13.52 -4.41
N LEU A 196 -5.88 12.92 -3.27
CA LEU A 196 -5.97 13.64 -2.00
C LEU A 196 -4.61 14.21 -1.58
N PHE A 197 -3.53 13.46 -1.78
CA PHE A 197 -2.18 13.92 -1.49
C PHE A 197 -1.76 15.12 -2.38
N ALA A 198 -2.15 15.11 -3.65
CA ALA A 198 -1.92 16.23 -4.57
C ALA A 198 -2.76 17.47 -4.20
N ILE A 199 -4.04 17.28 -3.88
CA ILE A 199 -4.94 18.37 -3.43
C ILE A 199 -4.37 19.03 -2.17
N HIS A 200 -3.89 18.24 -1.21
CA HIS A 200 -3.23 18.76 0.00
C HIS A 200 -2.03 19.66 -0.36
N ALA A 201 -1.21 19.26 -1.34
CA ALA A 201 -0.09 20.09 -1.80
C ALA A 201 -0.52 21.40 -2.44
N ILE A 202 -1.53 21.34 -3.29
CA ILE A 202 -2.08 22.54 -3.94
C ILE A 202 -2.61 23.51 -2.88
N LEU A 203 -3.32 23.01 -1.87
CA LEU A 203 -3.85 23.84 -0.78
C LEU A 203 -2.74 24.50 0.05
N ILE A 204 -1.64 23.80 0.33
CA ILE A 204 -0.49 24.41 1.01
C ILE A 204 0.15 25.51 0.14
N VAL A 205 0.32 25.26 -1.16
CA VAL A 205 0.85 26.26 -2.10
C VAL A 205 -0.08 27.47 -2.21
N ALA A 206 -1.39 27.26 -2.11
CA ALA A 206 -2.41 28.31 -2.07
C ALA A 206 -2.46 29.08 -0.73
N GLY A 207 -1.61 28.74 0.23
CA GLY A 207 -1.47 29.45 1.50
C GLY A 207 -2.26 28.87 2.67
N VAL A 208 -2.92 27.71 2.51
CA VAL A 208 -3.62 27.06 3.63
C VAL A 208 -2.59 26.42 4.58
N PRO A 209 -2.56 26.79 5.88
CA PRO A 209 -1.52 26.37 6.81
C PRO A 209 -1.74 24.94 7.35
N MET A 210 -1.69 23.93 6.47
CA MET A 210 -1.88 22.51 6.81
C MET A 210 -0.55 21.78 7.00
N PHE A 211 0.39 22.36 7.74
CA PHE A 211 1.70 21.77 7.98
C PHE A 211 2.17 22.05 9.40
N PHE A 212 3.05 21.18 9.90
CA PHE A 212 3.71 21.39 11.19
C PHE A 212 4.84 22.41 11.05
N THR A 213 4.86 23.39 11.95
CA THR A 213 5.87 24.47 11.98
C THR A 213 7.10 24.11 12.80
N THR A 214 6.99 23.14 13.69
CA THR A 214 8.07 22.71 14.60
C THR A 214 9.00 21.70 13.94
N GLU A 215 10.32 21.87 14.12
CA GLU A 215 11.36 20.99 13.56
C GLU A 215 11.14 19.51 13.92
N ASN A 216 10.86 19.23 15.19
CA ASN A 216 10.62 17.86 15.69
C ASN A 216 9.42 17.17 15.02
N PHE A 217 8.46 17.95 14.52
CA PHE A 217 7.24 17.42 13.91
C PHE A 217 7.18 17.61 12.39
N CYS A 218 8.20 18.19 11.76
CA CYS A 218 8.16 18.52 10.34
C CYS A 218 7.96 17.29 9.44
N ILE A 219 8.48 16.12 9.83
CA ILE A 219 8.28 14.86 9.09
C ILE A 219 6.80 14.46 9.01
N PHE A 220 6.01 14.79 10.02
CA PHE A 220 4.59 14.46 10.07
C PHE A 220 3.79 15.27 9.06
N SER A 221 4.29 16.43 8.58
CA SER A 221 3.69 17.18 7.47
C SER A 221 3.64 16.36 6.17
N VAL A 222 4.48 15.33 6.03
CA VAL A 222 4.46 14.41 4.88
C VAL A 222 3.83 13.08 5.28
N CYS A 223 4.26 12.50 6.41
CA CYS A 223 3.83 11.17 6.84
C CYS A 223 2.35 11.10 7.19
N LEU A 224 1.79 12.09 7.91
CA LEU A 224 0.38 12.05 8.30
C LEU A 224 -0.57 12.16 7.10
N PRO A 225 -0.40 13.12 6.16
CA PRO A 225 -1.21 13.13 4.94
C PRO A 225 -1.04 11.84 4.12
N TYR A 226 0.18 11.34 3.98
CA TYR A 226 0.43 10.11 3.23
C TYR A 226 -0.32 8.91 3.84
N ILE A 227 -0.17 8.68 5.15
CA ILE A 227 -0.81 7.55 5.85
C ILE A 227 -2.34 7.76 5.92
N GLY A 228 -2.77 8.96 6.30
CA GLY A 228 -4.18 9.29 6.51
C GLY A 228 -5.01 9.18 5.23
N TYR A 229 -4.52 9.73 4.12
CA TYR A 229 -5.22 9.62 2.83
C TYR A 229 -5.19 8.19 2.27
N GLY A 230 -4.10 7.45 2.51
CA GLY A 230 -4.03 6.03 2.17
C GLY A 230 -5.09 5.23 2.93
N PHE A 231 -5.15 5.41 4.26
CA PHE A 231 -6.16 4.77 5.11
C PHE A 231 -7.58 5.09 4.65
N LEU A 232 -7.88 6.36 4.37
CA LEU A 232 -9.19 6.78 3.87
C LEU A 232 -9.54 6.09 2.54
N ALA A 233 -8.62 6.08 1.58
CA ALA A 233 -8.81 5.40 0.30
C ALA A 233 -9.06 3.89 0.49
N TYR A 234 -8.35 3.26 1.44
CA TYR A 234 -8.55 1.84 1.75
C TYR A 234 -9.91 1.54 2.40
N VAL A 235 -10.37 2.40 3.30
CA VAL A 235 -11.71 2.28 3.92
C VAL A 235 -12.79 2.42 2.86
N ILE A 236 -12.70 3.43 1.98
CA ILE A 236 -13.64 3.61 0.86
C ILE A 236 -13.62 2.39 -0.07
N GLY A 237 -12.42 1.88 -0.41
CA GLY A 237 -12.26 0.66 -1.19
C GLY A 237 -12.90 -0.55 -0.50
N HIS A 238 -12.77 -0.67 0.83
CA HIS A 238 -13.39 -1.75 1.59
C HIS A 238 -14.92 -1.66 1.56
N ILE A 239 -15.49 -0.47 1.78
CA ILE A 239 -16.94 -0.25 1.71
C ILE A 239 -17.45 -0.64 0.32
N TYR A 240 -16.75 -0.21 -0.73
CA TYR A 240 -17.11 -0.55 -2.11
C TYR A 240 -16.98 -2.04 -2.41
N ASN A 241 -15.98 -2.72 -1.83
CA ASN A 241 -15.87 -4.18 -1.90
C ASN A 241 -17.08 -4.88 -1.25
N ARG A 242 -17.49 -4.46 -0.05
CA ARG A 242 -18.69 -5.01 0.62
C ARG A 242 -19.96 -4.77 -0.19
N TYR A 243 -20.08 -3.58 -0.79
CA TYR A 243 -21.17 -3.27 -1.70
C TYR A 243 -21.18 -4.18 -2.93
N ALA A 244 -20.03 -4.39 -3.58
CA ALA A 244 -19.89 -5.28 -4.72
C ALA A 244 -20.22 -6.74 -4.37
N LEU A 245 -19.81 -7.22 -3.19
CA LEU A 245 -20.15 -8.55 -2.70
C LEU A 245 -21.65 -8.69 -2.46
N LYS A 246 -22.30 -7.68 -1.86
CA LYS A 246 -23.75 -7.69 -1.65
C LYS A 246 -24.50 -7.76 -2.98
N LYS A 247 -24.04 -7.03 -4.00
CA LYS A 247 -24.60 -7.10 -5.36
C LYS A 247 -24.41 -8.48 -6.00
N LEU A 248 -23.23 -9.08 -5.87
CA LEU A 248 -22.97 -10.45 -6.35
C LEU A 248 -23.89 -11.48 -5.74
N LYS A 249 -24.04 -11.47 -4.41
CA LYS A 249 -24.93 -12.39 -3.69
C LYS A 249 -26.39 -12.23 -4.11
N GLY A 250 -26.82 -11.00 -4.36
CA GLY A 250 -28.16 -10.73 -4.88
C GLY A 250 -28.38 -11.31 -6.27
N ILE A 251 -27.40 -11.18 -7.17
CA ILE A 251 -27.50 -11.71 -8.54
C ILE A 251 -27.45 -13.25 -8.54
N SER A 252 -26.62 -13.87 -7.70
CA SER A 252 -26.52 -15.34 -7.62
C SER A 252 -27.77 -16.00 -7.04
N HIS A 253 -28.55 -15.29 -6.21
CA HIS A 253 -29.83 -15.81 -5.71
C HIS A 253 -30.84 -16.02 -6.84
N PHE A 254 -30.92 -15.06 -7.77
CA PHE A 254 -31.74 -15.19 -8.99
C PHE A 254 -31.27 -16.34 -9.90
N GLN A 255 -29.98 -16.69 -9.87
CA GLN A 255 -29.46 -17.84 -10.61
C GLN A 255 -29.90 -19.17 -9.98
N GLY A 256 -30.03 -19.25 -8.65
CA GLY A 256 -30.56 -20.42 -7.96
C GLY A 256 -32.06 -20.59 -8.16
N GLU A 257 -32.83 -19.51 -8.00
CA GLU A 257 -34.29 -19.53 -8.23
C GLU A 257 -34.66 -19.83 -9.69
N ALA A 258 -33.84 -19.41 -10.66
CA ALA A 258 -34.03 -19.77 -12.07
C ALA A 258 -33.59 -21.21 -12.41
N ALA A 259 -32.79 -21.86 -11.55
CA ALA A 259 -32.33 -23.24 -11.75
C ALA A 259 -33.20 -24.28 -11.03
N ASP A 260 -33.85 -23.88 -9.92
CA ASP A 260 -34.79 -24.72 -9.14
C ASP A 260 -36.26 -24.55 -9.60
N GLY A 261 -36.50 -23.74 -10.64
CA GLY A 261 -37.83 -23.42 -11.18
C GLY A 261 -38.30 -24.26 -12.37
N ASP A 262 -37.57 -25.34 -12.73
CA ASP A 262 -37.96 -26.32 -13.75
C ASP A 262 -38.61 -27.58 -13.11
#